data_AF-A0A2M7P3H0-F1
#
_entry.id   AF-A0A2M7P3H0-F1
#
_cell.length_a   1.000
_cell.length_b   1.000
_cell.length_c   1.000
_cell.angle_alpha   90.00
_cell.angle_beta   90.00
_cell.angle_gamma   90.00
#
_symmetry.space_group_name_H-M   'P 1'
#
loop_
_entity.id
_entity.type
_entity.pdbx_description
1 polymer ?
#
loop_
_entity_poly.entity_id
_entity_poly.type
_entity_poly.pdbx_seq_one_letter_code
_entity_poly.pdbx_strand_id
1 'polypeptide(L)'
;MKNTLAVFENFKIRRHYDEKTETWFFSIVDIIAALTGQYEHKKAQSYWTTLKNRLKEEGSEVVTKCDQLKLEAADGKKYLTDVATENYLPFQKSQKKLSGGKQ
;
A
#
# COMPACT_ATOMS: atom_id res chain seq x y z
N MET A 1 18.79 10.27 -4.98
CA MET A 1 18.31 9.08 -5.70
C MET A 1 17.02 9.43 -6.44
N LYS A 2 16.92 9.14 -7.74
CA LYS A 2 15.74 9.47 -8.55
C LYS A 2 14.63 8.46 -8.24
N ASN A 3 13.60 8.88 -7.51
CA ASN A 3 12.36 8.12 -7.36
C ASN A 3 11.67 8.01 -8.72
N THR A 4 11.97 6.98 -9.49
CA THR A 4 11.22 6.63 -10.69
C THR A 4 9.81 6.25 -10.25
N LEU A 5 8.85 7.09 -10.60
CA LEU A 5 7.43 6.84 -10.37
C LEU A 5 7.04 5.53 -11.09
N ALA A 6 6.40 4.61 -10.37
CA ALA A 6 5.73 3.48 -11.00
C ALA A 6 4.44 4.01 -11.62
N VAL A 7 4.33 3.94 -12.95
CA VAL A 7 3.14 4.37 -13.69
C VAL A 7 2.32 3.13 -14.02
N PHE A 8 1.08 3.09 -13.54
CA PHE A 8 0.11 2.05 -13.91
C PHE A 8 -1.06 2.75 -14.61
N GLU A 9 -1.29 2.49 -15.90
CA GLU A 9 -2.43 3.04 -16.67
C GLU A 9 -2.70 4.56 -16.46
N ASN A 10 -1.66 5.40 -16.53
CA ASN A 10 -1.66 6.85 -16.22
C ASN A 10 -1.80 7.26 -14.74
N PHE A 11 -1.91 6.31 -13.82
CA PHE A 11 -1.88 6.58 -12.38
C PHE A 11 -0.45 6.59 -11.85
N LYS A 12 -0.11 7.65 -11.11
CA LYS A 12 1.17 7.78 -10.40
C LYS A 12 1.01 7.18 -9.01
N ILE A 13 1.65 6.04 -8.76
CA ILE A 13 1.62 5.38 -7.45
C ILE A 13 2.85 5.81 -6.65
N ARG A 14 2.63 6.44 -5.48
CA ARG A 14 3.72 6.79 -4.56
C ARG A 14 4.27 5.53 -3.92
N ARG A 15 5.58 5.35 -4.02
CA ARG A 15 6.33 4.24 -3.44
C ARG A 15 7.53 4.73 -2.64
N HIS A 16 7.85 4.01 -1.58
CA HIS A 16 9.02 4.22 -0.75
C HIS A 16 9.74 2.89 -0.55
N TYR A 17 11.06 2.89 -0.73
CA TYR A 17 11.89 1.73 -0.45
C TYR A 17 12.57 1.96 0.90
N ASP A 18 12.38 1.04 1.84
CA ASP A 18 13.12 1.03 3.10
C ASP A 18 14.33 0.10 2.97
N GLU A 19 15.52 0.68 2.96
CA GLU A 19 16.79 -0.05 2.86
C GLU A 19 17.06 -0.94 4.08
N LYS A 20 16.51 -0.61 5.25
CA LYS A 20 16.77 -1.37 6.49
C LYS A 20 16.07 -2.72 6.50
N THR A 21 14.89 -2.76 5.89
CA THR A 21 14.02 -3.94 5.85
C THR A 21 13.93 -4.53 4.46
N GLU A 22 14.65 -3.95 3.49
CA GLU A 22 14.61 -4.29 2.06
C GLU A 22 13.17 -4.39 1.51
N THR A 23 12.27 -3.56 2.05
CA THR A 23 10.82 -3.67 1.82
C THR A 23 10.31 -2.50 0.99
N TRP A 24 9.43 -2.79 0.05
CA TRP A 24 8.70 -1.76 -0.71
C TRP A 24 7.37 -1.40 -0.04
N PHE A 25 7.18 -0.11 0.19
CA PHE A 25 5.93 0.48 0.68
C PHE A 25 5.23 1.24 -0.44
N PHE A 26 3.94 1.00 -0.61
CA PHE A 26 3.11 1.62 -1.63
C PHE A 26 1.92 2.31 -0.98
N SER A 27 1.51 3.48 -1.49
CA SER A 27 0.33 4.16 -0.98
C SER A 27 -0.95 3.39 -1.31
N ILE A 28 -1.73 3.02 -0.28
CA ILE A 28 -3.02 2.33 -0.46
C ILE A 28 -4.01 3.22 -1.21
N VAL A 29 -4.04 4.52 -0.90
CA VAL A 29 -4.96 5.48 -1.54
C VAL A 29 -4.67 5.59 -3.03
N ASP A 30 -3.40 5.59 -3.44
CA ASP A 30 -3.04 5.68 -4.86
C ASP A 30 -3.36 4.38 -5.61
N ILE A 31 -3.22 3.22 -4.95
CA ILE A 31 -3.65 1.92 -5.49
C ILE A 31 -5.17 1.91 -5.68
N ILE A 32 -5.94 2.35 -4.68
CA ILE A 32 -7.40 2.46 -4.79
C ILE A 32 -7.79 3.43 -5.91
N ALA A 33 -7.12 4.56 -6.03
CA ALA A 33 -7.34 5.53 -7.11
C ALA A 33 -7.13 4.86 -8.50
N ALA A 34 -6.04 4.12 -8.66
CA ALA A 34 -5.75 3.39 -9.89
C ALA A 34 -6.80 2.31 -10.19
N LEU A 35 -7.16 1.48 -9.20
CA LEU A 35 -8.14 0.40 -9.36
C LEU A 35 -9.57 0.90 -9.62
N THR A 36 -9.92 2.07 -9.07
CA THR A 36 -11.25 2.67 -9.25
C THR A 36 -11.32 3.62 -10.44
N GLY A 37 -10.21 3.84 -11.16
CA GLY A 37 -10.14 4.82 -12.25
C GLY A 37 -10.34 6.27 -11.79
N GLN A 38 -10.19 6.55 -10.49
CA GLN A 38 -10.43 7.86 -9.92
C GLN A 38 -9.15 8.68 -9.87
N TYR A 39 -9.03 9.65 -10.77
CA TYR A 39 -7.90 10.60 -10.77
C TYR A 39 -7.92 11.56 -9.57
N GLU A 40 -9.07 11.67 -8.88
CA GLU A 40 -9.24 12.56 -7.74
C GLU A 40 -8.89 11.87 -6.42
N HIS A 41 -7.72 12.21 -5.90
CA HIS A 41 -7.16 11.65 -4.67
C HIS A 41 -8.11 11.72 -3.47
N LYS A 42 -8.85 12.83 -3.33
CA LYS A 42 -9.84 13.01 -2.24
C LYS A 42 -10.96 11.98 -2.27
N LYS A 43 -11.43 11.59 -3.46
CA LYS A 43 -12.49 10.57 -3.60
C LYS A 43 -11.97 9.19 -3.23
N ALA A 44 -10.77 8.84 -3.67
CA ALA A 44 -10.11 7.60 -3.27
C ALA A 44 -9.85 7.54 -1.76
N GLN A 45 -9.47 8.67 -1.13
CA GLN A 45 -9.28 8.75 0.32
C GLN A 45 -10.59 8.57 1.08
N SER A 46 -11.69 9.21 0.62
CA SER A 46 -13.02 9.04 1.20
C SER A 46 -13.48 7.59 1.10
N TYR A 47 -13.32 6.97 -0.07
CA TYR A 47 -13.63 5.56 -0.28
C TYR A 47 -12.84 4.64 0.66
N TRP A 48 -11.53 4.86 0.78
CA TRP A 48 -10.69 4.11 1.73
C TRP A 48 -11.13 4.28 3.18
N THR A 49 -11.57 5.49 3.57
CA THR A 49 -12.05 5.76 4.92
C THR A 49 -13.33 4.98 5.21
N THR A 50 -14.28 4.98 4.28
CA THR A 50 -15.50 4.18 4.38
C THR A 50 -15.19 2.69 4.41
N LEU A 51 -14.28 2.21 3.54
CA LEU A 51 -13.88 0.80 3.50
C LEU A 51 -13.21 0.35 4.80
N LYS A 52 -12.31 1.18 5.37
CA LYS A 52 -11.70 0.93 6.67
C LYS A 52 -12.73 0.80 7.79
N ASN A 53 -13.74 1.66 7.80
CA ASN A 53 -14.78 1.60 8.83
C ASN A 53 -15.59 0.30 8.72
N ARG A 54 -16.00 -0.09 7.51
CA ARG A 54 -16.71 -1.36 7.28
C ARG A 54 -15.86 -2.57 7.67
N LEU A 55 -14.61 -2.60 7.28
CA LEU A 55 -13.68 -3.68 7.63
C LEU A 55 -13.41 -3.75 9.15
N LYS A 56 -13.43 -2.62 9.86
CA LYS A 56 -13.37 -2.60 11.34
C LYS A 56 -14.63 -3.19 11.97
N GLU A 57 -15.81 -2.87 11.42
CA GLU A 57 -17.08 -3.45 11.87
C GLU A 57 -17.12 -4.97 11.65
N GLU A 58 -16.51 -5.46 10.57
CA GLU A 58 -16.37 -6.89 10.27
C GLU A 58 -15.26 -7.59 11.11
N GLY A 59 -14.51 -6.86 11.93
CA GLY A 59 -13.42 -7.43 12.74
C GLY A 59 -12.15 -7.78 11.94
N SER A 60 -11.97 -7.19 10.75
CA SER A 60 -10.83 -7.49 9.88
C SER A 60 -9.51 -6.93 10.45
N GLU A 61 -8.53 -7.80 10.64
CA GLU A 61 -7.18 -7.42 11.09
C GLU A 61 -6.42 -6.54 10.08
N VAL A 62 -6.87 -6.47 8.83
CA VAL A 62 -6.22 -5.72 7.74
C VAL A 62 -6.19 -4.22 8.05
N VAL A 63 -7.24 -3.70 8.71
CA VAL A 63 -7.29 -2.27 9.07
C VAL A 63 -6.41 -1.94 10.27
N THR A 64 -6.17 -2.92 11.14
CA THR A 64 -5.40 -2.75 12.38
C THR A 64 -3.90 -2.72 12.12
N LYS A 65 -3.44 -3.39 11.06
CA LYS A 65 -2.01 -3.53 10.72
C LYS A 65 -1.54 -2.61 9.59
N CYS A 66 -2.30 -1.58 9.20
CA CYS A 66 -1.81 -0.64 8.18
C CYS A 66 -0.72 0.26 8.77
N ASP A 67 0.51 0.16 8.26
CA ASP A 67 1.58 1.09 8.62
C ASP A 67 1.31 2.46 7.99
N GLN A 68 1.57 3.54 8.73
CA GLN A 68 1.47 4.90 8.22
C GLN A 68 2.86 5.47 7.96
N LEU A 69 3.11 5.87 6.72
CA LEU A 69 4.40 6.41 6.29
C LEU A 69 4.21 7.82 5.73
N LYS A 70 5.20 8.68 5.99
CA LYS A 70 5.23 10.04 5.43
C LYS A 70 5.67 9.98 3.98
N LEU A 71 4.69 10.01 3.07
CA LEU A 71 4.93 10.05 1.63
C LEU A 71 4.81 11.49 1.11
N GLU A 72 5.66 11.84 0.16
CA GLU A 72 5.60 13.12 -0.54
C GLU A 72 4.39 13.15 -1.48
N ALA A 73 3.57 14.18 -1.37
CA ALA A 73 2.42 14.42 -2.23
C ALA A 73 2.81 15.29 -3.44
N ALA A 74 1.85 15.48 -4.36
CA ALA A 74 2.06 16.23 -5.60
C ALA A 74 2.43 17.71 -5.38
N ASP A 75 2.16 18.25 -4.19
CA ASP A 75 2.51 19.61 -3.77
C ASP A 75 3.91 19.73 -3.13
N GLY A 76 4.68 18.63 -3.10
CA GLY A 76 6.01 18.56 -2.48
C GLY A 76 5.99 18.46 -0.96
N LYS A 77 4.81 18.41 -0.31
CA LYS A 77 4.68 18.24 1.14
C LYS A 77 4.57 16.76 1.48
N LYS A 78 5.09 16.38 2.66
CA LYS A 78 5.00 15.01 3.17
C LYS A 78 3.79 14.85 4.07
N TYR A 79 2.93 13.89 3.74
CA TYR A 79 1.72 13.57 4.51
C TYR A 79 1.76 12.13 5.01
N LEU A 80 1.27 11.92 6.24
CA LEU A 80 1.02 10.58 6.76
C LEU A 80 -0.05 9.92 5.89
N THR A 81 0.32 8.80 5.28
CA THR A 81 -0.54 8.04 4.38
C THR A 81 -0.45 6.57 4.77
N ASP A 82 -1.59 5.88 4.73
CA ASP A 82 -1.60 4.42 4.92
C ASP A 82 -0.87 3.76 3.74
N VAL A 83 0.10 2.92 4.06
CA VAL A 83 0.92 2.19 3.10
C VAL A 83 0.73 0.70 3.23
N ALA A 84 0.84 0.00 2.10
CA ALA A 84 0.89 -1.45 2.03
C ALA A 84 2.27 -1.90 1.58
N THR A 85 2.71 -3.03 2.11
CA THR A 85 3.89 -3.77 1.69
C THR A 85 3.46 -5.09 1.04
N GLU A 86 4.39 -5.83 0.47
CA GLU A 86 4.14 -7.21 0.00
C GLU A 86 3.60 -8.17 1.08
N ASN A 87 3.71 -7.80 2.36
CA ASN A 87 3.46 -8.70 3.49
C ASN A 87 2.00 -8.84 3.95
N TYR A 88 1.03 -8.28 3.22
CA TYR A 88 -0.40 -8.41 3.58
C TYR A 88 -1.09 -9.63 2.95
N LEU A 89 -0.40 -10.41 2.12
CA LEU A 89 -0.93 -11.67 1.61
C LEU A 89 -0.46 -12.83 2.50
N PRO A 90 -1.36 -13.55 3.21
CA PRO A 90 -1.00 -14.80 3.88
C PRO A 90 -0.49 -15.90 2.90
N PHE A 91 -0.56 -15.64 1.59
CA PHE A 91 -0.15 -16.54 0.53
C PHE A 91 1.36 -16.85 0.52
N GLN A 92 2.22 -15.94 1.01
CA GLN A 92 3.67 -16.14 0.97
C GLN A 92 4.20 -17.17 1.97
N LYS A 93 3.46 -17.48 3.05
CA LYS A 93 3.90 -18.53 4.00
C LYS A 93 3.74 -19.95 3.44
N SER A 94 3.03 -20.15 2.32
CA SER A 94 2.86 -21.47 1.71
C SER A 94 4.03 -21.88 0.80
N GLN A 95 4.69 -20.92 0.13
CA GLN A 95 5.78 -21.23 -0.81
C GLN A 95 7.13 -21.52 -0.12
N LYS A 96 7.36 -20.98 1.09
CA LYS A 96 8.58 -21.26 1.87
C LYS A 96 8.59 -22.63 2.57
N LYS A 97 7.44 -23.33 2.61
CA LYS A 97 7.33 -24.70 3.16
C LYS A 97 7.64 -25.80 2.14
N LEU A 98 7.70 -25.48 0.84
CA LEU A 98 7.98 -26.46 -0.23
C LEU A 98 9.45 -26.45 -0.70
N SER A 99 10.25 -25.45 -0.32
CA SER A 99 11.70 -25.43 -0.60
C SER A 99 12.56 -25.90 0.58
N GLY A 100 11.92 -26.42 1.64
CA GLY A 100 12.57 -27.03 2.80
C GLY A 100 12.87 -28.52 2.62
N GLY A 101 13.16 -28.96 1.39
CA GLY A 101 13.82 -30.24 1.16
C GLY A 101 15.30 -30.07 1.49
N LYS A 102 15.69 -30.36 2.74
CA LYS A 102 17.07 -30.64 3.08
C LYS A 102 17.29 -32.14 3.05
N GLN A 103 18.36 -32.49 2.32
CA GLN A 103 19.14 -33.71 2.38
C GLN A 103 19.34 -34.22 3.80
#